data_AF-A0A1Z8UFH3-F1
#
_entry.id   AF-A0A1Z8UFH3-F1
#
_cell.length_a   1.000
_cell.length_b   1.000
_cell.length_c   1.000
_cell.angle_alpha   90.00
_cell.angle_beta   90.00
_cell.angle_gamma   90.00
#
_symmetry.space_group_name_H-M   'P 1'
#
loop_
_entity.id
_entity.type
_entity.pdbx_description
1 polymer ?
#
loop_
_entity_poly.entity_id
_entity_poly.type
_entity_poly.pdbx_seq_one_letter_code
_entity_poly.pdbx_strand_id
1 'polypeptide(L)'
;MHFENMLNNSRLVLTLVGFILMLQSVGFVIFASEITLLMFPFVENNPEALNLGVSLRYAMASGLFFLGMLLFLCRGVTKSAAQRLLFCCGLGFIIILLSFVYLTIFRDVNISKIMWIIYIILTLLAFYVSSRKFQE
;
A
#
# COMPACT_ATOMS: atom_id res chain seq x y z
N MET A 1 -8.77 -14.15 -20.26
CA MET A 1 -10.01 -14.76 -19.72
C MET A 1 -10.00 -14.98 -18.20
N HIS A 2 -9.02 -15.65 -17.57
CA HIS A 2 -9.12 -15.91 -16.12
C HIS A 2 -8.94 -14.66 -15.23
N PHE A 3 -8.05 -13.74 -15.63
CA PHE A 3 -7.75 -12.50 -14.90
C PHE A 3 -8.90 -11.47 -14.97
N GLU A 4 -9.59 -11.38 -16.11
CA GLU A 4 -10.76 -10.50 -16.28
C GLU A 4 -11.94 -10.93 -15.41
N ASN A 5 -12.16 -12.25 -15.24
CA ASN A 5 -13.17 -12.77 -14.33
C ASN A 5 -12.85 -12.50 -12.85
N MET A 6 -11.57 -12.50 -12.47
CA MET A 6 -11.14 -12.08 -11.11
C MET A 6 -11.37 -10.59 -10.86
N LEU A 7 -11.04 -9.74 -11.83
CA LEU A 7 -11.25 -8.29 -11.75
C LEU A 7 -12.73 -7.89 -11.81
N ASN A 8 -13.61 -8.79 -12.25
CA ASN A 8 -15.04 -8.55 -12.30
C ASN A 8 -15.72 -8.61 -10.92
N ASN A 9 -15.02 -9.10 -9.89
CA ASN A 9 -15.55 -9.21 -8.54
C ASN A 9 -14.83 -8.25 -7.59
N SER A 10 -15.48 -7.14 -7.27
CA SER A 10 -14.94 -6.11 -6.37
C SER A 10 -14.54 -6.67 -5.00
N ARG A 11 -15.19 -7.75 -4.53
CA ARG A 11 -14.83 -8.42 -3.27
C ARG A 11 -13.50 -9.16 -3.35
N LEU A 12 -13.22 -9.81 -4.48
CA LEU A 12 -11.94 -10.49 -4.71
C LEU A 12 -10.82 -9.46 -4.78
N VAL A 13 -11.07 -8.35 -5.47
CA VAL A 13 -10.12 -7.24 -5.56
C VAL A 13 -9.82 -6.64 -4.18
N LEU A 14 -10.84 -6.41 -3.36
CA LEU A 14 -10.65 -5.94 -1.97
C LEU A 14 -9.81 -6.92 -1.14
N THR A 15 -10.06 -8.22 -1.32
CA THR A 15 -9.29 -9.30 -0.67
C THR A 15 -7.83 -9.28 -1.11
N LEU A 16 -7.56 -9.10 -2.40
CA LEU A 16 -6.20 -9.02 -2.95
C LEU A 16 -5.45 -7.79 -2.45
N VAL A 17 -6.11 -6.62 -2.47
CA VAL A 17 -5.51 -5.38 -1.94
C VAL A 17 -5.18 -5.55 -0.46
N GLY A 18 -6.13 -6.08 0.33
CA GLY A 18 -5.90 -6.37 1.75
C GLY A 18 -4.73 -7.33 1.97
N PHE A 19 -4.65 -8.40 1.17
CA PHE A 19 -3.56 -9.37 1.23
C PHE A 19 -2.19 -8.77 0.89
N ILE A 20 -2.12 -7.93 -0.15
CA ILE A 20 -0.88 -7.24 -0.54
C ILE A 20 -0.40 -6.33 0.59
N LEU A 21 -1.29 -5.59 1.25
CA LEU A 21 -0.93 -4.70 2.36
C LEU A 21 -0.44 -5.49 3.59
N MET A 22 -1.06 -6.65 3.89
CA MET A 22 -0.57 -7.55 4.94
C MET A 22 0.83 -8.09 4.62
N LEU A 23 1.08 -8.51 3.38
CA LEU A 23 2.39 -8.98 2.94
C LEU A 23 3.44 -7.87 3.01
N GLN A 24 3.08 -6.66 2.60
CA GLN A 24 3.95 -5.48 2.69
C GLN A 24 4.30 -5.14 4.14
N SER A 25 3.35 -5.27 5.06
CA SER A 25 3.61 -5.11 6.49
C SER A 25 4.67 -6.08 7.00
N VAL A 26 4.55 -7.36 6.67
CA VAL A 26 5.56 -8.37 7.03
C VAL A 26 6.93 -8.01 6.46
N GLY A 27 6.97 -7.52 5.21
CA GLY A 27 8.20 -7.02 4.59
C GLY A 27 8.83 -5.86 5.37
N PHE A 28 8.03 -4.90 5.85
CA PHE A 28 8.54 -3.78 6.65
C PHE A 28 9.11 -4.21 8.00
N VAL A 29 8.58 -5.27 8.61
CA VAL A 29 9.11 -5.82 9.86
C VAL A 29 10.44 -6.53 9.64
N ILE A 30 10.49 -7.43 8.66
CA ILE A 30 11.68 -8.26 8.40
C ILE A 30 12.85 -7.41 7.90
N PHE A 31 12.59 -6.45 7.01
CA PHE A 31 13.62 -5.65 6.35
C PHE A 31 13.68 -4.20 6.89
N ALA A 32 13.25 -3.96 8.13
CA ALA A 32 13.14 -2.61 8.69
C ALA A 32 14.45 -1.81 8.59
N SER A 33 15.58 -2.41 9.00
CA SER A 33 16.90 -1.78 8.93
C SER A 33 17.30 -1.46 7.49
N GLU A 34 17.15 -2.44 6.60
CA GLU A 34 17.69 -2.30 5.24
C GLU A 34 16.88 -1.31 4.41
N ILE A 35 15.56 -1.27 4.62
CA ILE A 35 14.71 -0.24 4.03
C ILE A 35 15.07 1.15 4.60
N THR A 36 15.54 1.24 5.85
CA THR A 36 16.00 2.51 6.47
C THR A 36 17.26 3.02 5.83
N LEU A 37 18.27 2.17 5.73
CA LEU A 37 19.55 2.50 5.11
C LEU A 37 19.40 2.81 3.61
N LEU A 38 18.55 2.06 2.91
CA LEU A 38 18.30 2.30 1.49
C LEU A 38 17.61 3.66 1.24
N MET A 39 16.66 4.06 2.08
CA MET A 39 16.01 5.38 1.97
C MET A 39 16.89 6.53 2.42
N PHE A 40 17.66 6.33 3.49
CA PHE A 40 18.42 7.37 4.17
C PHE A 40 19.87 6.88 4.40
N PRO A 41 20.72 6.86 3.36
CA PRO A 41 22.07 6.30 3.46
C PRO A 41 22.96 7.04 4.46
N PHE A 42 22.70 8.33 4.71
CA PHE A 42 23.44 9.13 5.70
C PHE A 42 23.23 8.67 7.16
N VAL A 43 22.24 7.82 7.42
CA VAL A 43 21.90 7.32 8.75
C VAL A 43 22.82 6.17 9.19
N GLU A 44 23.59 5.58 8.27
CA GLU A 44 24.51 4.46 8.56
C GLU A 44 25.49 4.77 9.71
N ASN A 45 25.97 6.01 9.78
CA ASN A 45 26.92 6.46 10.80
C ASN A 45 26.25 7.03 12.08
N ASN A 46 24.91 7.04 12.16
CA ASN A 46 24.16 7.56 13.29
C ASN A 46 23.16 6.52 13.84
N PRO A 47 23.53 5.77 14.90
CA PRO A 47 22.72 4.67 15.40
C PRO A 47 21.38 5.12 16.00
N GLU A 48 21.30 6.34 16.53
CA GLU A 48 20.05 6.89 17.09
C GLU A 48 19.04 7.18 15.98
N ALA A 49 19.50 7.80 14.88
CA ALA A 49 18.68 8.03 13.70
C ALA A 49 18.24 6.71 13.03
N LEU A 50 19.09 5.68 13.05
CA LEU A 50 18.75 4.35 12.52
C LEU A 50 17.64 3.71 13.35
N ASN A 51 17.78 3.70 14.68
CA ASN A 51 16.78 3.15 15.59
C ASN A 51 15.44 3.88 15.47
N LEU A 52 15.45 5.20 15.31
CA LEU A 52 14.23 5.98 15.05
C LEU A 52 13.57 5.55 13.74
N GLY A 53 14.35 5.47 12.64
CA GLY A 53 13.84 5.07 11.33
C GLY A 53 13.30 3.64 11.28
N VAL A 54 13.93 2.73 12.03
CA VAL A 54 13.46 1.35 12.22
C VAL A 54 12.15 1.34 13.01
N SER A 55 12.08 2.07 14.13
CA SER A 55 10.86 2.16 14.96
C SER A 55 9.67 2.71 14.17
N LEU A 56 9.89 3.70 13.32
CA LEU A 56 8.86 4.23 12.42
C LEU A 56 8.37 3.18 11.42
N ARG A 57 9.25 2.32 10.91
CA ARG A 57 8.85 1.21 10.01
C ARG A 57 7.99 0.17 10.72
N TYR A 58 8.28 -0.13 11.99
CA TYR A 58 7.39 -0.99 12.79
C TYR A 58 6.00 -0.36 12.98
N ALA A 59 5.93 0.95 13.22
CA ALA A 59 4.65 1.67 13.31
C ALA A 59 3.89 1.68 11.97
N MET A 60 4.59 1.88 10.85
CA MET A 60 3.99 1.80 9.53
C MET A 60 3.51 0.37 9.22
N ALA A 61 4.28 -0.65 9.61
CA ALA A 61 3.93 -2.04 9.41
C ALA A 61 2.65 -2.41 10.15
N SER A 62 2.49 -2.00 11.41
CA SER A 62 1.27 -2.28 12.18
C SER A 62 0.04 -1.61 11.55
N GLY A 63 0.17 -0.37 11.09
CA GLY A 63 -0.89 0.34 10.36
C GLY A 63 -1.30 -0.35 9.06
N LEU A 64 -0.32 -0.78 8.25
CA LEU A 64 -0.58 -1.51 7.01
C LEU A 64 -1.20 -2.89 7.24
N PHE A 65 -0.79 -3.59 8.30
CA PHE A 65 -1.39 -4.86 8.68
C PHE A 65 -2.85 -4.69 9.08
N PHE A 66 -3.13 -3.70 9.93
CA PHE A 66 -4.49 -3.38 10.36
C PHE A 66 -5.39 -3.02 9.17
N LEU A 67 -4.93 -2.15 8.27
CA LEU A 67 -5.67 -1.79 7.06
C LEU A 67 -5.87 -3.00 6.14
N GLY A 68 -4.84 -3.83 5.97
CA GLY A 68 -4.91 -5.04 5.16
C GLY A 68 -5.94 -6.04 5.69
N MET A 69 -5.95 -6.27 7.00
CA MET A 69 -6.96 -7.10 7.70
C MET A 69 -8.37 -6.51 7.57
N LEU A 70 -8.52 -5.20 7.73
CA LEU A 70 -9.81 -4.52 7.60
C LEU A 70 -10.38 -4.71 6.20
N LEU A 71 -9.58 -4.47 5.15
CA LEU A 71 -10.00 -4.68 3.77
C LEU A 71 -10.29 -6.15 3.47
N PHE A 72 -9.52 -7.07 4.04
CA PHE A 72 -9.76 -8.51 3.92
C PHE A 72 -11.12 -8.90 4.54
N LEU A 73 -11.46 -8.39 5.72
CA LEU A 73 -12.76 -8.64 6.38
C LEU A 73 -13.92 -8.01 5.60
N CYS A 74 -13.72 -6.84 5.00
CA CYS A 74 -14.71 -6.17 4.17
C CYS A 74 -15.06 -6.95 2.88
N ARG A 75 -14.44 -8.10 2.57
CA ARG A 75 -14.84 -8.96 1.44
C ARG A 75 -16.31 -9.43 1.52
N GLY A 76 -16.90 -9.46 2.71
CA GLY A 76 -18.29 -9.86 2.94
C GLY A 76 -19.34 -8.80 2.58
N VAL A 77 -18.94 -7.55 2.32
CA VAL A 77 -19.88 -6.45 2.06
C VAL A 77 -20.55 -6.55 0.68
N THR A 78 -21.61 -5.78 0.45
CA THR A 78 -22.27 -5.70 -0.87
C THR A 78 -21.28 -5.19 -1.94
N LYS A 79 -21.48 -5.57 -3.21
CA LYS A 79 -20.59 -5.14 -4.30
C LYS A 79 -20.47 -3.62 -4.38
N SER A 80 -21.59 -2.91 -4.25
CA SER A 80 -21.64 -1.44 -4.20
C SER A 80 -20.79 -0.85 -3.05
N ALA A 81 -20.87 -1.43 -1.84
CA ALA A 81 -20.02 -1.00 -0.73
C ALA A 81 -18.54 -1.29 -0.98
N ALA A 82 -18.19 -2.44 -1.56
CA ALA A 82 -16.81 -2.78 -1.91
C ALA A 82 -16.22 -1.81 -2.95
N GLN A 83 -17.01 -1.38 -3.94
CA GLN A 83 -16.58 -0.38 -4.92
C GLN A 83 -16.30 1.00 -4.29
N ARG A 84 -17.15 1.45 -3.35
CA ARG A 84 -16.93 2.69 -2.61
C ARG A 84 -15.67 2.63 -1.74
N LEU A 85 -15.43 1.49 -1.08
CA LEU A 85 -14.20 1.26 -0.32
C LEU A 85 -12.97 1.28 -1.22
N LEU A 86 -13.01 0.62 -2.38
CA LEU A 86 -11.91 0.65 -3.35
C LEU A 86 -11.66 2.06 -3.89
N PHE A 87 -12.70 2.84 -4.15
CA PHE A 87 -12.55 4.24 -4.55
C PHE A 87 -11.81 5.05 -3.47
N CYS A 88 -12.19 4.89 -2.21
CA CYS A 88 -11.52 5.55 -1.08
C CYS A 88 -10.06 5.09 -0.93
N CYS A 89 -9.79 3.79 -1.11
CA CYS A 89 -8.43 3.25 -1.14
C CYS A 89 -7.61 3.86 -2.28
N GLY A 90 -8.19 4.00 -3.48
CA GLY A 90 -7.54 4.64 -4.63
C GLY A 90 -7.12 6.07 -4.34
N LEU A 91 -7.98 6.87 -3.70
CA LEU A 91 -7.62 8.22 -3.24
C LEU A 91 -6.48 8.19 -2.20
N GLY A 92 -6.53 7.27 -1.24
CA GLY A 92 -5.45 7.08 -0.28
C GLY A 92 -4.11 6.73 -0.94
N PHE A 93 -4.13 5.84 -1.94
CA PHE A 93 -2.93 5.48 -2.70
C PHE A 93 -2.38 6.63 -3.54
N ILE A 94 -3.23 7.51 -4.08
CA ILE A 94 -2.78 8.76 -4.73
C ILE A 94 -2.01 9.63 -3.73
N ILE A 95 -2.52 9.79 -2.51
CA ILE A 95 -1.85 10.60 -1.48
C ILE A 95 -0.47 10.00 -1.13
N ILE A 96 -0.36 8.67 -1.07
CA ILE A 96 0.93 7.98 -0.88
C ILE A 96 1.88 8.25 -2.05
N LEU A 97 1.40 8.15 -3.30
CA LEU A 97 2.21 8.45 -4.49
C LEU A 97 2.67 9.91 -4.52
N LEU A 98 1.80 10.86 -4.17
CA LEU A 98 2.17 12.27 -4.02
C LEU A 98 3.23 12.47 -2.93
N SER A 99 3.12 11.73 -1.82
CA SER A 99 4.13 11.73 -0.76
C SER A 99 5.47 11.20 -1.28
N PHE A 100 5.47 10.17 -2.13
CA PHE A 100 6.71 9.66 -2.74
C PHE A 100 7.34 10.69 -3.67
N VAL A 101 6.55 11.38 -4.50
CA VAL A 101 7.03 12.50 -5.33
C VAL A 101 7.67 13.56 -4.44
N TYR A 102 6.97 13.98 -3.37
CA TYR A 102 7.45 15.02 -2.46
C TYR A 102 8.77 14.62 -1.78
N LEU A 103 8.85 13.40 -1.24
CA LEU A 103 10.05 12.89 -0.57
C LEU A 103 11.24 12.75 -1.52
N THR A 104 11.00 12.36 -2.77
CA THR A 104 12.07 12.18 -3.76
C THR A 104 12.60 13.54 -4.24
N ILE A 105 11.72 14.52 -4.49
CA ILE A 105 12.11 15.81 -5.07
C ILE A 105 12.63 16.81 -4.02
N PHE A 106 11.98 16.88 -2.85
CA PHE A 106 12.26 17.94 -1.86
C PHE A 106 13.09 17.46 -0.67
N ARG A 107 13.23 16.15 -0.48
CA ARG A 107 13.92 15.56 0.68
C ARG A 107 15.05 14.60 0.29
N ASP A 108 15.32 14.46 -1.01
CA ASP A 108 16.36 13.57 -1.57
C ASP A 108 16.31 12.13 -1.00
N VAL A 109 15.10 11.65 -0.69
CA VAL A 109 14.91 10.31 -0.13
C VAL A 109 14.87 9.29 -1.25
N ASN A 110 15.68 8.25 -1.15
CA ASN A 110 15.74 7.20 -2.15
C ASN A 110 14.64 6.16 -1.92
N ILE A 111 13.50 6.35 -2.58
CA ILE A 111 12.38 5.41 -2.51
C ILE A 111 12.61 4.27 -3.51
N SER A 112 12.53 3.03 -3.03
CA SER A 112 12.65 1.85 -3.89
C SER A 112 11.66 1.90 -5.06
N LYS A 113 12.17 1.67 -6.28
CA LYS A 113 11.38 1.60 -7.52
C LYS A 113 10.27 0.54 -7.44
N ILE A 114 10.50 -0.52 -6.65
CA ILE A 114 9.50 -1.58 -6.43
C ILE A 114 8.24 -1.00 -5.75
N MET A 115 8.41 -0.12 -4.76
CA MET A 115 7.29 0.50 -4.05
C MET A 115 6.47 1.40 -4.98
N TRP A 116 7.13 2.15 -5.87
CA TRP A 116 6.45 2.94 -6.89
C TRP A 116 5.55 2.07 -7.77
N ILE A 117 6.09 0.97 -8.30
CA ILE A 117 5.34 0.05 -9.17
C ILE A 117 4.13 -0.52 -8.44
N ILE A 118 4.30 -0.97 -7.18
CA ILE A 118 3.21 -1.53 -6.38
C ILE A 118 2.08 -0.52 -6.21
N TYR A 119 2.37 0.70 -5.74
CA TYR A 119 1.32 1.69 -5.48
C TYR A 119 0.67 2.23 -6.76
N ILE A 120 1.40 2.32 -7.88
CA ILE A 120 0.81 2.65 -9.19
C ILE A 120 -0.19 1.57 -9.60
N ILE A 121 0.20 0.29 -9.53
CA ILE A 121 -0.67 -0.84 -9.88
C ILE A 121 -1.90 -0.87 -8.97
N LEU A 122 -1.71 -0.74 -7.65
CA LEU A 122 -2.82 -0.71 -6.69
C LEU A 122 -3.78 0.44 -6.94
N THR A 123 -3.27 1.63 -7.27
CA THR A 123 -4.09 2.80 -7.62
C THR A 123 -4.91 2.56 -8.86
N LEU A 124 -4.28 2.11 -9.95
CA LEU A 124 -4.96 1.81 -11.22
C LEU A 124 -6.02 0.73 -11.02
N LEU A 125 -5.69 -0.33 -10.29
CA LEU A 125 -6.60 -1.44 -10.03
C LEU A 125 -7.79 -1.02 -9.15
N ALA A 126 -7.56 -0.19 -8.13
CA ALA A 126 -8.61 0.38 -7.30
C ALA A 126 -9.58 1.24 -8.11
N PHE A 127 -9.07 2.17 -8.92
CA PHE A 127 -9.91 3.05 -9.76
C PHE A 127 -10.61 2.30 -10.89
N TYR A 128 -9.94 1.33 -11.50
CA TYR A 128 -10.53 0.52 -12.57
C TYR A 128 -11.79 -0.21 -12.08
N VAL A 129 -11.71 -0.82 -10.91
CA VAL A 129 -12.80 -1.61 -10.35
C VAL A 129 -13.89 -0.73 -9.74
N SER A 130 -13.53 0.44 -9.20
CA SER A 130 -14.51 1.41 -8.69
C SER A 130 -15.29 2.12 -9.80
N SER A 131 -14.69 2.34 -10.97
CA SER A 131 -15.31 3.10 -12.07
C SER A 131 -16.28 2.28 -12.92
N ARG A 132 -16.38 0.96 -12.69
CA ARG A 132 -17.36 0.11 -13.37
C ARG A 132 -18.76 0.36 -12.83
N LYS A 133 -19.77 0.35 -13.72
CA LYS A 133 -21.20 0.45 -13.39
C LYS A 133 -21.51 -0.45 -12.19
N PHE A 134 -22.22 0.08 -11.19
CA PHE A 134 -22.63 -0.65 -10.01
C PHE A 134 -23.22 -1.99 -10.42
N GLN A 135 -22.52 -3.06 -10.07
CA GLN A 135 -23.06 -4.40 -10.20
C GLN A 135 -23.98 -4.59 -9.01
N GLU A 136 -25.29 -4.38 -9.21
CA GLU A 136 -26.29 -4.85 -8.26
C GLU A 136 -26.22 -6.39 -8.14
#